data_AF-A0A2T0K4J1-F1
#
_entry.id   AF-A0A2T0K4J1-F1
#
_cell.length_a   1.000
_cell.length_b   1.000
_cell.length_c   1.000
_cell.angle_alpha   90.00
_cell.angle_beta   90.00
_cell.angle_gamma   90.00
#
_symmetry.space_group_name_H-M   'P 1'
#
loop_
_entity.id
_entity.type
_entity.pdbx_description
1 polymer ?
#
loop_
_entity_poly.entity_id
_entity_poly.type
_entity_poly.pdbx_seq_one_letter_code
_entity_poly.pdbx_strand_id
1 'polypeptide(L)' 'MQTHVFEHRGYEIAVQPEQNAYGAWQAKVSVRHADSPEAEFRLETIQPEWLTQEEAVRDGIEWGTRFVDRKLEESHDLM' A
#
# COMPACT_ATOMS: atom_id res chain seq x y z
N MET A 1 -8.37 -14.64 2.80
CA MET A 1 -7.51 -13.90 1.86
C MET A 1 -6.17 -13.67 2.51
N GLN A 2 -5.07 -13.80 1.77
CA GLN A 2 -3.73 -13.68 2.33
C GLN A 2 -3.25 -12.23 2.25
N THR A 3 -2.80 -11.68 3.38
CA THR A 3 -2.08 -10.40 3.41
C THR A 3 -0.64 -10.64 2.97
N HIS A 4 -0.16 -9.80 2.07
CA HIS A 4 1.22 -9.80 1.59
C HIS A 4 2.00 -8.75 2.35
N VAL A 5 3.01 -9.18 3.12
CA VAL A 5 3.85 -8.29 3.92
C VAL A 5 5.28 -8.37 3.41
N PHE A 6 5.91 -7.22 3.20
CA PHE A 6 7.30 -7.12 2.78
C PHE A 6 7.93 -5.83 3.29
N GLU A 7 9.26 -5.78 3.25
CA GLU A 7 10.04 -4.62 3.67
C GLU A 7 10.53 -3.84 2.43
N HIS A 8 10.48 -2.51 2.51
CA HIS A 8 11.03 -1.58 1.52
C HIS A 8 11.59 -0.32 2.21
N ARG A 9 12.90 -0.11 2.12
CA ARG A 9 13.63 1.06 2.64
C ARG A 9 13.41 1.35 4.15
N GLY A 10 13.34 0.32 4.97
CA GLY A 10 13.07 0.39 6.40
C GLY A 10 11.58 0.42 6.78
N TYR A 11 10.69 0.39 5.78
CA TYR A 11 9.24 0.37 5.99
C TYR A 11 8.69 -1.04 5.75
N GLU A 12 7.84 -1.51 6.66
CA GLU A 12 6.99 -2.66 6.43
C GLU A 12 5.74 -2.21 5.67
N ILE A 13 5.47 -2.87 4.54
CA ILE A 13 4.32 -2.64 3.70
C ILE A 13 3.43 -3.89 3.75
N ALA A 14 2.18 -3.70 4.16
CA ALA A 14 1.17 -4.75 4.18
C ALA A 14 0.11 -4.46 3.10
N VAL A 15 -0.11 -5.42 2.20
CA VAL A 15 -1.12 -5.38 1.15
C VAL A 15 -2.15 -6.46 1.41
N GLN A 16 -3.37 -6.03 1.72
CA GLN A 16 -4.52 -6.89 1.93
C GLN A 16 -5.48 -6.72 0.75
N PRO A 17 -5.53 -7.69 -0.17
CA PRO A 17 -6.56 -7.69 -1.19
C PRO A 17 -7.94 -7.95 -0.54
N GLU A 18 -8.99 -7.30 -1.04
CA GLU A 18 -10.38 -7.50 -0.63
C GLU A 18 -11.33 -7.36 -1.84
N GLN A 19 -12.45 -8.10 -1.85
CA GLN A 19 -13.50 -7.88 -2.85
C GLN A 19 -14.50 -6.85 -2.33
N ASN A 20 -14.95 -5.97 -3.22
CA ASN A 20 -16.05 -5.06 -2.94
C ASN A 20 -17.42 -5.72 -3.18
N ALA A 21 -18.49 -4.95 -2.95
CA ALA A 21 -19.87 -5.41 -3.15
C ALA A 21 -20.20 -5.83 -4.59
N TYR A 22 -19.40 -5.41 -5.57
CA TYR A 22 -19.55 -5.74 -6.99
C TYR A 22 -18.69 -6.94 -7.41
N GLY A 23 -17.94 -7.55 -6.48
CA GLY A 23 -17.04 -8.67 -6.74
C GLY A 23 -15.69 -8.28 -7.34
N ALA A 24 -15.43 -6.98 -7.51
CA ALA A 24 -14.14 -6.50 -7.98
C ALA A 24 -13.10 -6.50 -6.85
N TRP A 25 -11.84 -6.75 -7.22
CA TRP A 25 -10.72 -6.79 -6.29
C TRP A 25 -10.12 -5.40 -6.08
N GLN A 26 -9.83 -5.08 -4.82
CA GLN A 26 -9.19 -3.84 -4.39
C GLN A 26 -8.04 -4.17 -3.44
N ALA A 27 -7.09 -3.26 -3.26
CA ALA A 27 -5.99 -3.43 -2.32
C ALA A 27 -6.07 -2.44 -1.16
N LYS A 28 -6.23 -2.95 0.05
CA LYS A 28 -5.98 -2.16 1.25
C LYS A 28 -4.48 -2.21 1.54
N VAL A 29 -3.81 -1.05 1.52
CA VAL A 29 -2.37 -0.93 1.80
C VAL A 29 -2.18 -0.29 3.17
N SER A 30 -1.17 -0.72 3.91
CA SER A 30 -0.76 -0.13 5.18
C SER A 30 0.76 -0.09 5.24
N VAL A 31 1.33 1.02 5.72
CA VAL A 31 2.78 1.21 5.78
C VAL A 31 3.19 1.62 7.18
N ARG A 32 4.23 0.96 7.69
CA ARG A 32 4.78 1.19 9.02
C ARG A 32 6.29 1.34 8.94
N HIS A 33 6.83 2.32 9.66
CA HIS A 33 8.27 2.41 9.91
C HIS A 33 8.55 2.00 11.35
N ALA A 34 9.69 1.37 11.63
CA ALA A 34 10.04 0.98 13.00
C ALA A 34 10.09 2.18 13.97
N ASP A 35 10.54 3.33 13.46
CA ASP A 35 10.71 4.57 14.25
C ASP A 35 9.59 5.60 14.08
N SER A 36 8.49 5.25 13.38
CA SER A 36 7.39 6.18 13.10
C SER A 36 6.03 5.54 13.38
N PRO A 37 5.04 6.28 13.89
CA PRO A 37 3.71 5.73 14.11
C PRO A 37 3.12 5.18 12.79
N GLU A 38 2.39 4.08 12.90
CA GLU A 38 1.69 3.42 11.78
C GLU A 38 0.90 4.45 10.96
N ALA A 39 1.29 4.61 9.69
CA ALA A 39 0.48 5.34 8.73
C ALA A 39 -0.43 4.32 8.04
N GLU A 40 -1.55 3.99 8.68
CA GLU A 40 -2.65 3.32 7.95
C GLU A 40 -3.27 4.36 7.02
N PHE A 41 -2.81 4.38 5.76
CA PHE A 41 -3.51 5.14 4.73
C PHE A 41 -4.42 4.19 3.96
N ARG A 42 -5.74 4.34 4.14
CA ARG A 42 -6.64 4.04 3.03
C ARG A 42 -6.52 5.22 2.08
N LEU A 43 -5.99 5.01 0.88
CA LEU A 43 -6.10 6.01 -0.16
C LEU A 43 -7.59 6.36 -0.31
N GLU A 44 -7.98 7.59 0.03
CA GLU A 44 -9.34 8.11 -0.18
C GLU A 44 -9.64 8.32 -1.68
N THR A 45 -8.69 8.00 -2.56
CA THR A 45 -8.94 7.89 -3.99
C THR A 45 -9.75 6.64 -4.28
N ILE A 46 -10.67 6.72 -5.25
CA ILE A 46 -11.34 5.55 -5.81
C ILE A 46 -10.25 4.57 -6.25
N GLN A 47 -10.17 3.43 -5.57
CA GLN A 47 -9.22 2.38 -5.87
C GLN A 47 -9.59 1.75 -7.21
N PRO A 48 -8.60 1.34 -8.04
CA PRO A 48 -8.91 0.57 -9.21
C PRO A 48 -9.62 -0.73 -8.81
N GLU A 49 -10.69 -1.03 -9.53
CA GLU A 49 -11.47 -2.25 -9.37
C GLU A 49 -10.91 -3.31 -10.32
N TRP A 50 -10.14 -4.25 -9.77
CA TRP A 50 -9.42 -5.26 -10.53
C TRP A 50 -10.26 -6.52 -10.77
N LEU A 51 -9.98 -7.20 -11.89
CA LEU A 51 -10.65 -8.46 -12.23
C LEU A 51 -10.07 -9.64 -11.44
N THR A 52 -8.79 -9.57 -11.06
CA THR A 52 -8.08 -10.62 -10.33
C THR A 52 -7.48 -10.14 -9.01
N GLN A 53 -7.33 -11.08 -8.06
CA GLN A 53 -6.68 -10.80 -6.77
C GLN A 53 -5.21 -10.39 -7.00
N GLU A 54 -4.53 -11.04 -7.94
CA GLU A 54 -3.13 -10.81 -8.27
C GLU A 54 -2.88 -9.41 -8.83
N GLU A 55 -3.82 -8.86 -9.60
CA GLU A 55 -3.78 -7.47 -10.06
C GLU A 55 -3.88 -6.49 -8.89
N ALA A 56 -4.84 -6.69 -7.99
CA ALA A 56 -4.96 -5.87 -6.78
C ALA A 56 -3.69 -5.93 -5.93
N VAL A 57 -3.10 -7.12 -5.75
CA VAL A 57 -1.85 -7.26 -4.98
C VAL A 57 -0.70 -6.49 -5.63
N ARG A 58 -0.51 -6.62 -6.95
CA ARG A 58 0.56 -5.90 -7.67
C ARG A 58 0.38 -4.38 -7.57
N ASP A 59 -0.84 -3.90 -7.76
CA ASP A 59 -1.18 -2.49 -7.62
C ASP A 59 -0.88 -1.97 -6.20
N GLY A 60 -1.30 -2.72 -5.17
CA GLY A 60 -1.01 -2.38 -3.78
C GLY A 60 0.50 -2.33 -3.45
N ILE A 61 1.29 -3.23 -4.04
CA ILE A 61 2.76 -3.24 -3.89
C ILE A 61 3.38 -2.00 -4.54
N GLU A 62 2.99 -1.68 -5.77
CA GLU A 62 3.48 -0.50 -6.50
C GLU A 62 3.18 0.79 -5.74
N TRP A 63 1.93 0.92 -5.26
CA TRP A 63 1.51 2.08 -4.49
C TRP A 63 2.23 2.21 -3.16
N GLY A 64 2.36 1.13 -2.39
CA GLY A 64 3.08 1.15 -1.11
C GLY A 64 4.53 1.60 -1.29
N THR A 65 5.20 1.07 -2.32
CA THR A 65 6.59 1.41 -2.66
C THR A 65 6.72 2.89 -3.03
N ARG A 66 5.85 3.40 -3.92
CA ARG A 66 5.85 4.82 -4.33
C ARG A 66 5.56 5.78 -3.19
N PHE A 67 4.66 5.40 -2.27
CA PHE A 67 4.38 6.21 -1.09
C PHE A 67 5.62 6.39 -0.23
N VAL A 68 6.35 5.29 0.04
CA VAL A 68 7.60 5.32 0.81
C VAL A 68 8.66 6.15 0.09
N ASP A 69 8.85 5.92 -1.21
CA ASP A 69 9.85 6.65 -1.99
C ASP A 69 9.58 8.16 -1.94
N ARG A 70 8.33 8.58 -2.16
CA ARG A 70 7.92 9.98 -2.06
C ARG A 70 8.12 10.56 -0.66
N LYS A 71 7.80 9.81 0.39
CA LYS A 71 8.01 10.26 1.78
C LYS A 71 9.48 10.52 2.08
N LEU A 72 10.37 9.70 1.56
CA LEU A 72 11.80 9.86 1.74
C LEU A 72 12.35 11.05 0.92
N GLU A 73 11.86 11.25 -0.30
CA GLU A 73 12.17 12.43 -1.12
C GLU A 73 11.74 13.74 -0.42
N GLU A 74 10.48 13.81 0.04
CA GLU A 74 9.96 14.96 0.80
C GLU A 74 10.76 15.24 2.09
N SER A 75 11.27 14.20 2.74
CA SER A 75 12.09 14.34 3.95
C SER A 75 13.51 14.81 3.65
N HIS A 76 14.07 14.39 2.52
CA HIS A 76 15.40 14.81 2.07
C HIS A 76 15.42 16.29 1.65
N ASP A 77 14.35 16.78 1.02
CA ASP A 77 14.23 18.19 0.62
C ASP A 77 14.05 19.17 1.80
N LEU A 78 13.77 18.65 3.00
CA LEU A 78 13.61 19.43 4.23
C LEU A 78 14.91 19.54 5.07
N MET A 79 16.01 18.94 4.63
CA MET A 79 17.34 18.99 5.27
C MET A 79 18.31 19.91 4.52
#